data_AF-A0A836E218-F1
#
_entry.id   AF-A0A836E218-F1
#
_cell.length_a   1.000
_cell.length_b   1.000
_cell.length_c   1.000
_cell.angle_alpha   90.00
_cell.angle_beta   90.00
_cell.angle_gamma   90.00
#
_symmetry.space_group_name_H-M   'P 1'
#
loop_
_entity.id
_entity.type
_entity.pdbx_description
1 polymer ?
#
loop_
_entity_poly.entity_id
_entity_poly.type
_entity_poly.pdbx_seq_one_letter_code
_entity_poly.pdbx_strand_id
1 'polypeptide(L)'
;MSGNKCRNCGSTNIETDPGRGDAICIECGFVLEDSVIISQTTFEESSSGKVRVPGHFVANDSTGSATNFGASYYVNGKESRRITLQNARKGITHLCLQLGLNQNCIETSVNFYKMALCYHLTRGRKQAHNQAACVYITCRIEKTEHMLIDISDVLHICVHELGRTYLRFTTALRIHIPTMGK
;
A
#
# COMPACT_ATOMS: atom_id res chain seq x y z
N MET A 1 3.86 -7.56 27.65
CA MET A 1 4.09 -7.04 29.02
C MET A 1 3.80 -8.14 30.03
N SER A 2 4.83 -8.86 30.46
CA SER A 2 4.90 -9.54 31.75
C SER A 2 6.40 -9.69 32.04
N GLY A 3 6.91 -8.93 33.01
CA GLY A 3 8.34 -8.84 33.28
C GLY A 3 8.90 -10.17 33.75
N ASN A 4 9.92 -10.68 33.05
CA ASN A 4 10.62 -11.90 33.41
C ASN A 4 11.39 -11.65 34.71
N LYS A 5 10.85 -12.18 35.82
CA LYS A 5 11.57 -12.30 37.10
C LYS A 5 11.95 -13.77 37.26
N CYS A 6 13.14 -14.02 37.79
CA CYS A 6 13.58 -15.36 38.06
C CYS A 6 12.66 -16.04 39.09
N ARG A 7 12.17 -17.26 38.80
CA ARG A 7 11.30 -18.03 39.71
C ARG A 7 12.01 -18.49 40.99
N ASN A 8 13.35 -18.51 40.97
CA ASN A 8 14.16 -19.02 42.06
C ASN A 8 14.65 -17.90 43.01
N CYS A 9 15.18 -16.80 42.47
CA CYS A 9 15.75 -15.71 43.28
C CYS A 9 15.03 -14.36 43.12
N GLY A 10 14.02 -14.27 42.26
CA GLY A 10 13.24 -13.05 42.05
C GLY A 10 13.97 -11.93 41.29
N SER A 11 15.22 -12.13 40.88
CA SER A 11 15.99 -11.11 40.17
C SER A 11 15.55 -10.96 38.71
N THR A 12 15.81 -9.78 38.14
CA THR A 12 15.43 -9.40 36.77
C THR A 12 16.59 -9.45 35.79
N ASN A 13 17.79 -9.83 36.25
CA ASN A 13 18.97 -9.99 35.41
C ASN A 13 18.97 -11.37 34.75
N ILE A 14 18.42 -11.42 33.54
CA ILE A 14 18.27 -12.61 32.73
C ILE A 14 19.00 -12.37 31.42
N GLU A 15 19.93 -13.26 31.10
CA GLU A 15 20.64 -13.29 29.82
C GLU A 15 19.97 -14.33 28.91
N THR A 16 19.87 -14.02 27.62
CA THR A 16 19.29 -14.92 26.63
C THR A 16 20.33 -15.17 25.55
N ASP A 17 20.76 -16.43 25.40
CA ASP A 17 21.69 -16.81 24.34
C ASP A 17 20.88 -17.28 23.11
N PRO A 18 20.83 -16.48 22.02
CA PRO A 18 20.09 -16.83 20.82
C PRO A 18 20.67 -18.03 20.06
N GLY A 19 21.94 -18.40 20.30
CA GLY A 19 22.58 -19.54 19.65
C GLY A 19 22.17 -20.88 20.24
N ARG A 20 21.87 -20.92 21.54
CA ARG A 20 21.37 -22.12 22.25
C ARG A 20 19.85 -22.10 22.46
N GLY A 21 19.25 -20.91 22.49
CA GLY A 21 17.82 -20.74 22.74
C GLY A 21 17.45 -20.82 24.21
N ASP A 22 18.39 -20.54 25.11
CA ASP A 22 18.17 -20.64 26.57
C ASP A 22 18.15 -19.25 27.20
N ALA A 23 17.24 -19.05 28.16
CA ALA A 23 17.19 -17.87 29.01
C ALA A 23 17.65 -18.21 30.43
N ILE A 24 18.76 -17.64 30.88
CA ILE A 24 19.43 -17.98 32.14
C ILE A 24 19.49 -16.76 33.06
N CYS A 25 19.16 -16.96 34.33
CA CYS A 25 19.38 -15.94 35.36
C CYS A 25 20.87 -15.89 35.74
N ILE A 26 21.52 -14.74 35.58
CA ILE A 26 22.96 -14.56 35.83
C ILE A 26 23.29 -14.65 37.33
N GLU A 27 22.30 -14.37 38.18
CA GLU A 27 22.52 -14.23 39.62
C GLU A 27 22.39 -15.55 40.39
N CYS A 28 21.61 -16.51 39.89
CA CYS A 28 21.45 -17.81 40.53
C CYS A 28 21.65 -19.01 39.58
N GLY A 29 22.01 -18.78 38.32
CA GLY A 29 22.22 -19.82 37.31
C GLY A 29 20.98 -20.61 36.91
N PHE A 30 19.77 -20.12 37.25
CA PHE A 30 18.52 -20.84 36.99
C PHE A 30 18.08 -20.63 35.53
N VAL A 31 17.85 -21.74 34.82
CA VAL A 31 17.33 -21.73 33.44
C VAL A 31 15.82 -21.53 33.50
N LEU A 32 15.35 -20.44 32.90
CA LEU A 32 13.95 -20.02 32.94
C LEU A 32 13.13 -20.65 31.81
N GLU A 33 13.75 -20.85 30.65
CA GLU A 33 13.13 -21.40 29.46
C GLU A 33 14.20 -22.12 28.63
N ASP A 34 14.00 -23.42 28.38
CA ASP A 34 14.71 -24.19 27.36
C ASP A 34 13.90 -24.04 26.07
N SER A 35 14.53 -23.62 24.97
CA SER A 35 13.92 -23.37 23.65
C SER A 35 13.02 -22.13 23.52
N VAL A 36 13.64 -20.95 23.63
CA VAL A 36 13.05 -19.68 23.19
C VAL A 36 12.72 -19.76 21.70
N ILE A 37 11.44 -19.61 21.34
CA ILE A 37 11.00 -19.50 19.95
C ILE A 37 11.43 -18.14 19.41
N ILE A 38 12.57 -18.10 18.71
CA ILE A 38 13.06 -16.89 18.06
C ILE A 38 12.33 -16.75 16.72
N SER A 39 11.67 -15.60 16.51
CA SER A 39 11.07 -15.23 15.21
C SER A 39 12.13 -14.78 14.21
N GLN A 40 13.18 -15.58 14.04
CA GLN A 40 14.22 -15.31 13.05
C GLN A 40 13.83 -15.88 11.69
N THR A 41 13.99 -15.07 10.65
CA THR A 41 13.70 -15.47 9.27
C THR A 41 14.78 -16.43 8.77
N THR A 42 14.48 -17.73 8.72
CA THR A 42 15.38 -18.75 8.17
C THR A 42 15.32 -18.74 6.65
N PHE A 43 16.45 -18.96 5.98
CA PHE A 43 16.55 -19.04 4.52
C PHE A 43 17.01 -20.45 4.13
N GLU A 44 16.19 -21.17 3.39
CA GLU A 44 16.47 -22.52 2.88
C GLU A 44 16.82 -22.45 1.39
N GLU A 45 17.94 -23.07 1.00
CA GLU A 45 18.31 -23.18 -0.41
C GLU A 45 17.60 -24.39 -1.03
N SER A 46 16.71 -24.13 -1.99
CA SER A 46 16.11 -25.19 -2.79
C SER A 46 17.16 -25.77 -3.75
N SER A 47 17.06 -27.05 -4.08
CA SER A 47 17.95 -27.79 -5.00
C SER A 47 18.17 -27.14 -6.37
N SER A 48 17.39 -26.11 -6.70
CA SER A 48 17.56 -25.24 -7.88
C SER A 48 18.49 -24.03 -7.66
N GLY A 49 19.24 -23.96 -6.55
CA GLY A 49 20.09 -22.82 -6.16
C GLY A 49 19.31 -21.55 -5.79
N LYS A 50 18.01 -21.69 -5.52
CA LYS A 50 17.13 -20.57 -5.14
C LYS A 50 16.90 -20.59 -3.64
N VAL A 51 17.26 -19.50 -2.98
CA VAL A 51 16.99 -19.30 -1.55
C VAL A 51 15.51 -18.95 -1.34
N ARG A 52 14.83 -19.68 -0.47
CA ARG A 52 13.43 -19.51 -0.07
C ARG A 52 13.33 -19.38 1.44
N VAL A 53 12.43 -18.54 1.92
CA VAL A 53 12.06 -18.49 3.34
C VAL A 53 10.91 -19.48 3.58
N PRO A 54 10.97 -20.37 4.58
CA PRO A 54 9.84 -21.21 4.93
C PRO A 54 8.72 -20.33 5.51
N GLY A 55 7.67 -20.11 4.71
CA GLY A 55 6.51 -19.31 5.08
C GLY A 55 5.77 -18.76 3.86
N HIS A 56 4.47 -18.52 4.00
CA HIS A 56 3.70 -17.77 3.00
C HIS A 56 3.61 -16.32 3.47
N PHE A 57 4.06 -15.38 2.62
CA PHE A 57 3.88 -13.95 2.90
C PHE A 57 2.39 -13.60 2.77
N VAL A 58 1.73 -13.34 3.90
CA VAL A 58 0.35 -12.83 3.95
C VAL A 58 0.42 -11.34 4.22
N ALA A 59 0.25 -10.53 3.19
CA ALA A 59 0.11 -9.08 3.39
C ALA A 59 -1.15 -8.79 4.24
N ASN A 60 -1.12 -7.73 5.05
CA ASN A 60 -2.22 -7.36 5.95
C ASN A 60 -3.57 -7.11 5.23
N ASP A 61 -3.51 -6.85 3.93
CA ASP A 61 -4.64 -6.66 3.02
C ASP A 61 -4.95 -7.89 2.13
N SER A 62 -4.16 -8.96 2.23
CA SER A 62 -4.37 -10.23 1.52
C SER A 62 -5.28 -11.17 2.31
N THR A 63 -6.52 -11.32 1.87
CA THR A 63 -7.38 -12.43 2.31
C THR A 63 -7.07 -13.67 1.46
N GLY A 64 -5.92 -14.30 1.73
CA GLY A 64 -5.63 -15.70 1.40
C GLY A 64 -5.85 -16.17 -0.05
N SER A 65 -5.36 -15.46 -1.07
CA SER A 65 -5.39 -15.97 -2.45
C SER A 65 -4.11 -16.74 -2.78
N ALA A 66 -4.25 -17.99 -3.24
CA ALA A 66 -3.13 -18.85 -3.62
C ALA A 66 -2.40 -18.33 -4.87
N THR A 67 -1.07 -18.31 -4.83
CA THR A 67 -0.21 -17.80 -5.91
C THR A 67 0.16 -18.85 -6.97
N ASN A 68 -0.52 -20.01 -7.01
CA ASN A 68 -0.17 -21.12 -7.89
C ASN A 68 -1.19 -21.36 -9.02
N PHE A 69 -0.68 -21.90 -10.13
CA PHE A 69 -1.41 -22.29 -11.34
C PHE A 69 -2.61 -23.18 -10.98
N GLY A 70 -3.83 -22.71 -11.29
CA GLY A 70 -5.08 -23.44 -11.08
C GLY A 70 -6.02 -22.88 -9.99
N ALA A 71 -5.64 -21.84 -9.24
CA ALA A 71 -6.43 -21.31 -8.12
C ALA A 71 -7.61 -20.36 -8.51
N SER A 72 -8.31 -20.64 -9.62
CA SER A 72 -9.24 -19.68 -10.25
C SER A 72 -10.60 -19.44 -9.57
N TYR A 73 -10.93 -19.97 -8.39
CA TYR A 73 -12.33 -19.96 -7.92
C TYR A 73 -12.63 -19.34 -6.56
N TYR A 74 -11.65 -18.73 -5.88
CA TYR A 74 -11.92 -17.93 -4.68
C TYR A 74 -11.45 -16.48 -4.85
N VAL A 75 -12.07 -15.77 -5.81
CA VAL A 75 -11.87 -14.34 -6.02
C VAL A 75 -12.63 -13.58 -4.93
N ASN A 76 -12.01 -13.43 -3.76
CA ASN A 76 -12.47 -12.45 -2.78
C ASN A 76 -12.25 -11.04 -3.35
N GLY A 77 -13.30 -10.21 -3.37
CA GLY A 77 -13.33 -8.87 -4.00
C GLY A 77 -12.33 -7.83 -3.48
N LYS A 78 -11.41 -8.20 -2.59
CA LYS A 78 -10.27 -7.36 -2.17
C LYS A 78 -9.12 -7.40 -3.18
N GLU A 79 -8.92 -8.53 -3.87
CA GLU A 79 -7.90 -8.63 -4.92
C GLU A 79 -8.25 -7.80 -6.14
N SER A 80 -9.54 -7.77 -6.53
CA SER A 80 -10.01 -6.92 -7.62
C SER A 80 -9.81 -5.43 -7.33
N ARG A 81 -9.93 -4.99 -6.07
CA ARG A 81 -9.60 -3.61 -5.66
C ARG A 81 -8.11 -3.30 -5.85
N ARG A 82 -7.22 -4.22 -5.47
CA ARG A 82 -5.77 -4.07 -5.68
C ARG A 82 -5.42 -4.00 -7.16
N ILE A 83 -5.97 -4.90 -7.97
CA ILE A 83 -5.79 -4.89 -9.44
C ILE A 83 -6.28 -3.56 -10.02
N THR A 84 -7.46 -3.09 -9.59
CA THR A 84 -8.01 -1.79 -10.03
C THR A 84 -7.07 -0.64 -9.66
N LEU A 85 -6.50 -0.66 -8.45
CA LEU A 85 -5.56 0.36 -8.00
C LEU A 85 -4.22 0.28 -8.75
N GLN A 86 -3.73 -0.91 -9.05
CA GLN A 86 -2.51 -1.11 -9.83
C GLN A 86 -2.68 -0.61 -11.27
N ASN A 87 -3.81 -0.92 -11.90
CA ASN A 87 -4.17 -0.39 -13.22
C ASN A 87 -4.34 1.13 -13.19
N ALA A 88 -4.94 1.65 -12.11
CA ALA A 88 -5.06 3.09 -11.91
C ALA A 88 -3.69 3.77 -11.84
N ARG A 89 -2.78 3.23 -11.02
CA ARG A 89 -1.40 3.72 -10.88
C ARG A 89 -0.66 3.76 -12.20
N LYS A 90 -0.73 2.68 -13.00
CA LYS A 90 -0.10 2.64 -14.34
C LYS A 90 -0.58 3.79 -15.23
N GLY A 91 -1.89 4.02 -15.32
CA GLY A 91 -2.44 5.10 -16.15
C GLY A 91 -2.17 6.50 -15.61
N ILE A 92 -2.18 6.69 -14.28
CA ILE A 92 -1.79 7.96 -13.65
C ILE A 92 -0.32 8.27 -13.92
N THR A 93 0.56 7.29 -13.73
CA THR A 93 1.99 7.44 -14.02
C THR A 93 2.23 7.82 -15.48
N HIS A 94 1.58 7.13 -16.43
CA HIS A 94 1.69 7.46 -17.85
C HIS A 94 1.24 8.89 -18.15
N LEU A 95 0.08 9.30 -17.63
CA LEU A 95 -0.44 10.65 -17.81
C LEU A 95 0.48 11.72 -17.22
N CYS A 96 0.95 11.51 -15.99
CA CYS A 96 1.87 12.44 -15.33
C CYS A 96 3.20 12.58 -16.09
N LEU A 97 3.73 11.48 -16.64
CA LEU A 97 4.94 11.53 -17.45
C LEU A 97 4.75 12.35 -18.73
N GLN A 98 3.60 12.21 -19.41
CA GLN A 98 3.28 13.00 -20.60
C GLN A 98 3.11 14.49 -20.30
N LEU A 99 2.63 14.83 -19.10
CA LEU A 99 2.47 16.21 -18.61
C LEU A 99 3.75 16.75 -17.94
N GLY A 100 4.84 15.99 -17.85
CA GLY A 100 6.07 16.43 -17.19
C GLY A 100 5.94 16.67 -15.68
N LEU A 101 5.03 15.96 -15.00
CA LEU A 101 4.80 16.09 -13.55
C LEU A 101 5.80 15.26 -12.73
N ASN A 102 6.18 15.79 -11.55
CA ASN A 102 7.11 15.15 -10.62
C ASN A 102 6.54 13.86 -9.98
N GLN A 103 7.44 13.01 -9.46
CA GLN A 103 7.08 11.77 -8.77
C GLN A 103 6.13 11.99 -7.57
N ASN A 104 6.30 13.09 -6.83
CA ASN A 104 5.42 13.46 -5.72
C ASN A 104 3.97 13.69 -6.18
N CYS A 105 3.77 14.26 -7.38
CA CYS A 105 2.44 14.45 -7.95
C CYS A 105 1.79 13.10 -8.31
N ILE A 106 2.59 12.13 -8.77
CA ILE A 106 2.10 10.77 -9.09
C ILE A 106 1.57 10.10 -7.82
N GLU A 107 2.35 10.11 -6.74
CA GLU A 107 1.96 9.44 -5.49
C GLU A 107 0.72 10.08 -4.86
N THR A 108 0.67 11.41 -4.86
CA THR A 108 -0.48 12.18 -4.36
C THR A 108 -1.74 11.89 -5.17
N SER A 109 -1.64 11.86 -6.50
CA SER A 109 -2.76 11.51 -7.40
C SER A 109 -3.28 10.09 -7.17
N VAL A 110 -2.37 9.14 -6.95
CA VAL A 110 -2.73 7.75 -6.61
C VAL A 110 -3.44 7.69 -5.25
N ASN A 111 -3.03 8.49 -4.27
CA ASN A 111 -3.70 8.56 -2.97
C ASN A 111 -5.12 9.14 -3.08
N PHE A 112 -5.34 10.18 -3.90
CA PHE A 112 -6.69 10.65 -4.21
C PHE A 112 -7.54 9.57 -4.87
N TYR A 113 -6.96 8.80 -5.79
CA TYR A 113 -7.66 7.67 -6.42
C TYR A 113 -8.04 6.58 -5.40
N LYS A 114 -7.15 6.27 -4.43
CA LYS A 114 -7.46 5.34 -3.33
C LYS A 114 -8.65 5.82 -2.50
N MET A 115 -8.68 7.11 -2.14
CA MET A 115 -9.81 7.72 -1.44
C MET A 115 -11.08 7.62 -2.28
N ALA A 116 -11.04 8.00 -3.56
CA ALA A 116 -12.19 7.91 -4.46
C ALA A 116 -12.74 6.48 -4.58
N LEU A 117 -11.86 5.47 -4.59
CA LEU A 117 -12.23 4.07 -4.54
C LEU A 117 -12.88 3.67 -3.20
N CYS A 118 -12.45 4.22 -2.06
CA CYS A 118 -13.08 3.97 -0.75
C CYS A 118 -14.50 4.52 -0.70
N TYR A 119 -14.73 5.70 -1.29
CA TYR A 119 -16.05 6.34 -1.36
C TYR A 119 -16.91 5.86 -2.56
N HIS A 120 -16.49 4.80 -3.27
CA HIS A 120 -17.19 4.25 -4.43
C HIS A 120 -17.48 5.25 -5.57
N LEU A 121 -16.71 6.33 -5.67
CA LEU A 121 -16.90 7.39 -6.68
C LEU A 121 -16.50 6.97 -8.10
N THR A 122 -15.72 5.89 -8.22
CA THR A 122 -15.19 5.36 -9.48
C THR A 122 -16.17 4.45 -10.23
N ARG A 123 -17.28 4.03 -9.61
CA ARG A 123 -18.24 3.07 -10.20
C ARG A 123 -19.07 3.73 -11.31
N GLY A 124 -19.24 3.02 -12.43
CA GLY A 124 -20.06 3.46 -13.57
C GLY A 124 -19.43 4.56 -14.43
N ARG A 125 -18.14 4.85 -14.26
CA ARG A 125 -17.38 5.81 -15.07
C ARG A 125 -16.17 5.14 -15.68
N LYS A 126 -15.75 5.63 -16.86
CA LYS A 126 -14.54 5.15 -17.53
C LYS A 126 -13.34 5.44 -16.64
N GLN A 127 -12.44 4.45 -16.50
CA GLN A 127 -11.26 4.57 -15.66
C GLN A 127 -10.38 5.77 -16.03
N ALA A 128 -10.25 6.07 -17.32
CA ALA A 128 -9.48 7.22 -17.81
C ALA A 128 -9.99 8.56 -17.26
N HIS A 129 -11.31 8.74 -17.11
CA HIS A 129 -11.88 9.96 -16.52
C HIS A 129 -11.57 10.08 -15.03
N ASN A 130 -11.62 8.96 -14.31
CA ASN A 130 -11.31 8.91 -12.89
C ASN A 130 -9.82 9.22 -12.63
N GLN A 131 -8.94 8.65 -13.46
CA GLN A 131 -7.49 8.91 -13.41
C GLN A 131 -7.19 10.38 -13.70
N ALA A 132 -7.76 10.93 -14.78
CA ALA A 132 -7.61 12.32 -15.19
C ALA A 132 -8.09 13.31 -14.12
N ALA A 133 -9.26 13.05 -13.51
CA ALA A 133 -9.79 13.89 -12.44
C ALA A 133 -8.86 13.91 -11.21
N CYS A 134 -8.28 12.76 -10.83
CA CYS A 134 -7.33 12.70 -9.71
C CYS A 134 -6.05 13.47 -9.99
N VAL A 135 -5.50 13.36 -11.21
CA VAL A 135 -4.31 14.10 -11.62
C VAL A 135 -4.60 15.61 -11.62
N TYR A 136 -5.74 16.03 -12.17
CA TYR A 136 -6.10 17.44 -12.19
C TYR A 136 -6.26 18.03 -10.77
N ILE A 137 -6.86 17.29 -9.83
CA ILE A 137 -6.95 17.71 -8.42
C ILE A 137 -5.54 17.97 -7.86
N THR A 138 -4.60 17.04 -8.08
CA THR A 138 -3.22 17.21 -7.63
C THR A 138 -2.54 18.41 -8.29
N CYS A 139 -2.70 18.60 -9.60
CA CYS A 139 -2.14 19.76 -10.30
C CYS A 139 -2.62 21.08 -9.69
N ARG A 140 -3.90 21.16 -9.28
CA ARG A 140 -4.46 22.34 -8.64
C ARG A 140 -3.98 22.56 -7.21
N ILE A 141 -3.71 21.50 -6.46
CA ILE A 141 -3.16 21.58 -5.10
C ILE A 141 -1.69 22.01 -5.12
N GLU A 142 -0.91 21.41 -6.01
CA GLU A 142 0.52 21.71 -6.21
C GLU A 142 0.76 23.03 -6.96
N LYS A 143 -0.32 23.72 -7.40
CA LYS A 143 -0.29 24.99 -8.15
C LYS A 143 0.55 24.92 -9.43
N THR A 144 0.43 23.82 -10.17
CA THR A 144 1.07 23.70 -11.49
C THR A 144 0.24 24.41 -12.56
N GLU A 145 0.89 24.77 -13.68
CA GLU A 145 0.29 25.57 -14.76
C GLU A 145 -0.65 24.76 -15.68
N HIS A 146 -0.92 23.49 -15.36
CA HIS A 146 -1.71 22.58 -16.18
C HIS A 146 -3.22 22.85 -16.08
N MET A 147 -3.87 23.02 -17.22
CA MET A 147 -5.30 23.20 -17.36
C MET A 147 -6.03 21.88 -17.67
N LEU A 148 -7.35 21.89 -17.49
CA LEU A 148 -8.21 20.74 -17.84
C LEU A 148 -8.12 20.36 -19.32
N ILE A 149 -7.83 21.33 -20.19
CA ILE A 149 -7.69 21.14 -21.63
C ILE A 149 -6.43 20.34 -21.98
N ASP A 150 -5.31 20.57 -21.29
CA ASP A 150 -4.05 19.86 -21.55
C ASP A 150 -4.20 18.36 -21.28
N ILE A 151 -4.92 18.02 -20.19
CA ILE A 151 -5.22 16.63 -19.82
C ILE A 151 -6.20 15.99 -20.82
N SER A 152 -7.18 16.77 -21.28
CA SER A 152 -8.15 16.36 -22.29
C SER A 152 -7.47 16.01 -23.61
N ASP A 153 -6.49 16.80 -24.03
CA ASP A 153 -5.75 16.60 -25.27
C ASP A 153 -4.87 15.35 -25.21
N VAL A 154 -4.21 15.09 -24.08
CA VAL A 154 -3.39 13.89 -23.88
C VAL A 154 -4.22 12.60 -23.88
N LEU A 155 -5.41 12.61 -23.26
CA LEU A 155 -6.26 11.42 -23.14
C LEU A 155 -7.33 11.29 -24.24
N HIS A 156 -7.48 12.31 -25.09
CA HIS A 156 -8.54 12.44 -26.07
C HIS A 156 -9.96 12.24 -25.48
N ILE A 157 -10.25 12.97 -24.40
CA ILE A 157 -11.53 12.90 -23.67
C ILE A 157 -12.23 14.26 -23.69
N CYS A 158 -13.55 14.28 -23.82
CA CYS A 158 -14.33 15.52 -23.74
C CYS A 158 -14.12 16.28 -22.41
N VAL A 159 -13.62 17.52 -22.48
CA VAL A 159 -13.40 18.42 -21.32
C VAL A 159 -14.65 18.53 -20.42
N HIS A 160 -15.84 18.59 -21.02
CA HIS A 160 -17.10 18.68 -20.25
C HIS A 160 -17.38 17.44 -19.40
N GLU A 161 -17.05 16.23 -19.87
CA GLU A 161 -17.22 15.00 -19.10
C GLU A 161 -16.18 14.89 -17.98
N LEU A 162 -14.95 15.33 -18.28
CA LEU A 162 -13.88 15.41 -17.31
C LEU A 162 -14.21 16.41 -16.19
N GLY A 163 -14.69 17.60 -16.53
CA GLY A 163 -15.13 18.63 -15.58
C GLY A 163 -16.25 18.14 -14.66
N ARG A 164 -17.24 17.41 -15.18
CA ARG A 164 -18.30 16.79 -14.35
C ARG A 164 -17.73 15.77 -13.36
N THR A 165 -16.76 14.97 -13.78
CA THR A 165 -16.12 13.95 -12.92
C THR A 165 -15.28 14.61 -11.83
N TYR A 166 -14.50 15.63 -12.20
CA TYR A 166 -13.74 16.46 -11.28
C TYR A 166 -14.63 17.11 -10.22
N LEU A 167 -15.70 17.82 -10.61
CA LEU A 167 -16.60 18.47 -9.67
C LEU A 167 -17.17 17.47 -8.66
N ARG A 168 -17.61 16.28 -9.12
CA ARG A 168 -18.10 15.21 -8.23
C ARG A 168 -17.04 14.73 -7.23
N PHE A 169 -15.78 14.62 -7.64
CA PHE A 169 -14.71 14.18 -6.73
C PHE A 169 -14.46 15.25 -5.67
N THR A 170 -14.42 16.51 -6.07
CA THR A 170 -14.15 17.63 -5.16
C THR A 170 -15.28 17.85 -4.16
N THR A 171 -16.54 17.72 -4.59
CA THR A 171 -17.71 17.83 -3.70
C THR A 171 -17.78 16.67 -2.71
N ALA A 172 -17.50 15.45 -3.17
CA ALA A 172 -17.56 14.26 -2.32
C ALA A 172 -16.38 14.17 -1.33
N LEU A 173 -15.18 14.55 -1.77
CA LEU A 173 -13.96 14.49 -0.93
C LEU A 173 -13.78 15.73 -0.06
N ARG A 174 -14.63 16.76 -0.19
CA ARG A 174 -14.55 18.06 0.50
C ARG A 174 -13.15 18.69 0.44
N ILE A 175 -12.52 18.59 -0.72
CA ILE A 175 -11.18 19.16 -0.93
C ILE A 175 -11.35 20.64 -1.23
N HIS A 176 -10.73 21.49 -0.41
CA HIS A 176 -10.67 22.92 -0.67
C HIS A 176 -9.59 23.18 -1.74
N ILE A 177 -10.04 23.44 -2.97
CA ILE A 177 -9.13 23.74 -4.07
C ILE A 177 -8.87 25.24 -4.08
N PRO A 178 -7.60 25.68 -4.07
CA PRO A 178 -7.29 27.08 -4.23
C PRO A 178 -7.84 27.56 -5.57
N THR A 179 -8.71 28.57 -5.51
CA THR A 179 -9.19 29.28 -6.68
C THR A 179 -7.99 29.98 -7.33
N MET A 180 -7.79 29.78 -8.63
CA MET A 180 -6.76 30.53 -9.37
C MET A 180 -7.25 31.98 -9.41
N GLY A 181 -6.79 32.78 -8.44
CA GLY A 181 -7.25 34.13 -8.20
C GLY A 181 -6.08 35.10 -8.26
N LYS A 182 -5.92 35.70 -9.44
CA LYS A 182 -5.10 36.86 -9.84
C LYS A 182 -3.60 36.79 -9.60
#